data_AF-A0AAW4Z1C1-F1
#
_entry.id   AF-A0AAW4Z1C1-F1
#
_cell.length_a   1.000
_cell.length_b   1.000
_cell.length_c   1.000
_cell.angle_alpha   90.00
_cell.angle_beta   90.00
_cell.angle_gamma   90.00
#
_symmetry.space_group_name_H-M   'P 1'
#
loop_
_entity.id
_entity.type
_entity.pdbx_description
1 polymer ?
#
loop_
_entity_poly.entity_id
_entity_poly.type
_entity_poly.pdbx_seq_one_letter_code
_entity_poly.pdbx_strand_id
1 'polypeptide(L)'
;MAINNTSISDFRTLVNDWRSMYEIATEIVTSDEYIDVVIESGEVRPTLRKFASDRMDEFRIDFQEQFDDEAADREIRFSDFLVESGYTLIGEYTSGITFTEYNQMVRYDGEFWRPSSGLALPYTTTGAGMPESNKFVSIGDNALRKELAINANNLIRVNTLTGNQTLREALDARVEAYTLGEELATNANELIRVDTETGNQTIQEALDSRAEKAVVDAIFPTGVIVMWSGVIDNIPLTWALCDGEQGTPDLRDRFIVGAGSSYAVGDTGGANAVTLTINQMPSHEHTGSTNSAGAHTHNARGRGSNGTSGLRDAGGSYTSSDATTSSGTHSHSLEINEAGGDQPHENRPPYFALAYIMKL
;
A
#
# COMPACT_ATOMS: atom_id res chain seq x y z
N MET A 1 10.22 -47.20 -3.58
CA MET A 1 9.82 -45.79 -3.74
C MET A 1 9.66 -45.19 -2.35
N ALA A 2 10.78 -44.78 -1.73
CA ALA A 2 10.75 -44.08 -0.46
C ALA A 2 10.73 -42.58 -0.81
N ILE A 3 9.59 -41.93 -0.56
CA ILE A 3 9.53 -40.46 -0.58
C ILE A 3 10.48 -40.02 0.55
N ASN A 4 11.61 -39.41 0.20
CA ASN A 4 12.57 -38.91 1.18
C ASN A 4 11.84 -37.96 2.14
N ASN A 5 11.61 -38.41 3.37
CA ASN A 5 10.97 -37.67 4.46
C ASN A 5 11.72 -36.39 4.87
N THR A 6 12.88 -36.13 4.25
CA THR A 6 13.70 -34.92 4.44
C THR A 6 12.92 -33.65 4.08
N SER A 7 12.06 -33.66 3.04
CA SER A 7 11.41 -32.42 2.57
C SER A 7 10.37 -31.83 3.53
N ILE A 8 9.70 -32.66 4.35
CA ILE A 8 8.65 -32.21 5.27
C ILE A 8 9.22 -31.77 6.62
N SER A 9 10.30 -32.42 7.09
CA SER A 9 11.03 -31.99 8.28
C SER A 9 11.72 -30.64 8.05
N ASP A 10 12.22 -30.40 6.85
CA ASP A 10 12.86 -29.14 6.47
C ASP A 10 11.84 -28.01 6.43
N PHE A 11 10.64 -28.25 5.89
CA PHE A 11 9.56 -27.26 5.85
C PHE A 11 9.11 -26.81 7.26
N ARG A 12 8.97 -27.74 8.21
CA ARG A 12 8.57 -27.41 9.60
C ARG A 12 9.64 -26.64 10.35
N THR A 13 10.91 -26.98 10.11
CA THR A 13 12.05 -26.27 10.73
C THR A 13 12.16 -24.85 10.17
N LEU A 14 11.96 -24.68 8.85
CA LEU A 14 11.96 -23.39 8.18
C LEU A 14 10.79 -22.47 8.56
N VAL A 15 9.59 -23.01 8.78
CA VAL A 15 8.45 -22.21 9.28
C VAL A 15 8.73 -21.68 10.70
N ASN A 16 9.47 -22.44 11.51
CA ASN A 16 9.88 -22.00 12.84
C ASN A 16 10.99 -20.94 12.78
N ASP A 17 11.97 -21.09 11.87
CA ASP A 17 13.00 -20.08 11.63
C ASP A 17 12.38 -18.78 11.05
N TRP A 18 11.39 -18.88 10.16
CA TRP A 18 10.64 -17.73 9.64
C TRP A 18 9.95 -16.93 10.75
N ARG A 19 9.38 -17.61 11.74
CA ARG A 19 8.76 -16.96 12.90
C ARG A 19 9.77 -16.18 13.75
N SER A 20 11.02 -16.64 13.78
CA SER A 20 12.15 -15.94 14.43
C SER A 20 12.70 -14.79 13.58
N MET A 21 12.59 -14.85 12.25
CA MET A 21 13.08 -13.81 11.33
C MET A 21 12.22 -12.56 11.31
N TYR A 22 10.90 -12.67 11.55
CA TYR A 22 9.99 -11.51 11.62
C TYR A 22 10.28 -10.60 12.82
N GLU A 23 10.91 -11.12 13.88
CA GLU A 23 11.33 -10.33 15.04
C GLU A 23 12.61 -9.51 14.78
N ILE A 24 13.31 -9.73 13.66
CA ILE A 24 14.64 -9.17 13.32
C ILE A 24 14.60 -8.40 11.97
N ALA A 25 13.41 -8.15 11.43
CA ALA A 25 13.27 -7.47 10.14
C ALA A 25 13.50 -5.95 10.29
N THR A 26 14.38 -5.40 9.46
CA THR A 26 14.72 -3.96 9.49
C THR A 26 14.06 -3.18 8.36
N GLU A 27 13.85 -3.82 7.21
CA GLU A 27 13.33 -3.15 6.01
C GLU A 27 12.61 -4.16 5.09
N ILE A 28 11.51 -3.72 4.49
CA ILE A 28 10.76 -4.48 3.48
C ILE A 28 11.13 -3.90 2.11
N VAL A 29 11.64 -4.75 1.21
CA VAL A 29 12.04 -4.33 -0.15
C VAL A 29 11.12 -5.01 -1.16
N THR A 30 10.47 -4.22 -1.99
CA THR A 30 9.64 -4.74 -3.08
C THR A 30 10.50 -4.95 -4.33
N SER A 31 10.57 -6.18 -4.83
CA SER A 31 11.00 -6.44 -6.22
C SER A 31 9.75 -6.50 -7.11
N ASP A 32 9.92 -6.31 -8.42
CA ASP A 32 8.84 -6.13 -9.41
C ASP A 32 7.74 -7.21 -9.42
N GLU A 33 7.95 -8.36 -8.77
CA GLU A 33 6.97 -9.45 -8.72
C GLU A 33 6.80 -10.07 -7.32
N TYR A 34 7.73 -9.84 -6.38
CA TYR A 34 7.70 -10.43 -5.04
C TYR A 34 8.25 -9.46 -3.99
N ILE A 35 7.65 -9.51 -2.81
CA ILE A 35 8.20 -8.84 -1.62
C ILE A 35 9.38 -9.69 -1.14
N ASP A 36 10.51 -9.06 -0.86
CA ASP A 36 11.69 -9.67 -0.22
C ASP A 36 11.94 -8.95 1.12
N VAL A 37 12.56 -9.63 2.08
CA VAL A 37 12.80 -9.08 3.43
C VAL A 37 14.29 -8.91 3.69
N VAL A 38 14.67 -7.75 4.23
CA VAL A 38 16.02 -7.49 4.73
C VAL A 38 16.04 -7.73 6.23
N ILE A 39 16.93 -8.62 6.66
CA ILE A 39 17.17 -8.91 8.09
C ILE A 39 18.29 -8.02 8.64
N GLU A 40 18.37 -7.84 9.96
CA GLU A 40 19.37 -6.96 10.65
C GLU A 40 20.82 -7.11 10.18
N SER A 41 21.22 -8.27 9.64
CA SER A 41 22.57 -8.49 9.08
C SER A 41 22.80 -7.84 7.70
N GLY A 42 21.78 -7.22 7.10
CA GLY A 42 21.81 -6.65 5.75
C GLY A 42 21.64 -7.67 4.61
N GLU A 43 21.37 -8.94 4.94
CA GLU A 43 21.12 -10.00 3.96
C GLU A 43 19.67 -9.92 3.44
N VAL A 44 19.49 -9.99 2.11
CA VAL A 44 18.17 -10.04 1.46
C VAL A 44 17.74 -11.49 1.32
N ARG A 45 16.57 -11.85 1.84
CA ARG A 45 16.03 -13.22 1.73
C ARG A 45 14.66 -13.23 1.04
N PRO A 46 14.40 -14.21 0.15
CA PRO A 46 13.15 -14.30 -0.58
C PRO A 46 11.98 -14.64 0.35
N THR A 47 10.78 -14.14 0.05
CA THR A 47 9.59 -14.53 0.81
C THR A 47 9.21 -16.00 0.61
N LEU A 48 8.48 -16.55 1.60
CA LEU A 48 7.89 -17.89 1.56
C LEU A 48 7.18 -18.20 0.24
N ARG A 49 6.51 -17.20 -0.35
CA ARG A 49 5.79 -17.34 -1.62
C ARG A 49 6.72 -17.53 -2.81
N LYS A 50 7.80 -16.74 -2.90
CA LYS A 50 8.83 -16.86 -3.96
C LYS A 50 9.58 -18.18 -3.85
N PHE A 51 10.02 -18.53 -2.64
CA PHE A 51 10.70 -19.80 -2.38
C PHE A 51 9.82 -21.04 -2.69
N ALA A 52 8.53 -20.98 -2.35
CA ALA A 52 7.59 -22.07 -2.69
C ALA A 52 7.41 -22.22 -4.21
N SER A 53 7.38 -21.11 -4.96
CA SER A 53 7.30 -21.13 -6.42
C SER A 53 8.53 -21.79 -7.03
N ASP A 54 9.73 -21.33 -6.66
CA ASP A 54 11.00 -21.85 -7.19
C ASP A 54 11.13 -23.37 -6.94
N ARG A 55 10.68 -23.84 -5.77
CA ARG A 55 10.73 -25.26 -5.41
C ARG A 55 9.70 -26.12 -6.16
N MET A 56 8.54 -25.57 -6.49
CA MET A 56 7.54 -26.27 -7.31
C MET A 56 8.00 -26.44 -8.76
N ASP A 57 8.76 -25.48 -9.28
CA ASP A 57 9.33 -25.58 -10.63
C ASP A 57 10.45 -26.62 -10.71
N GLU A 58 11.31 -26.70 -9.70
CA GLU A 58 12.33 -27.74 -9.57
C GLU A 58 11.71 -29.15 -9.48
N PHE A 59 10.61 -29.29 -8.73
CA PHE A 59 9.86 -30.54 -8.64
C PHE A 59 9.26 -30.99 -9.99
N ARG A 60 8.82 -30.03 -10.83
CA ARG A 60 8.28 -30.34 -12.16
C ARG A 60 9.36 -30.89 -13.10
N ILE A 61 10.60 -30.40 -12.99
CA ILE A 61 11.73 -30.83 -13.82
C ILE A 61 12.13 -32.28 -13.50
N ASP A 62 12.21 -32.65 -12.20
CA ASP A 62 12.57 -34.00 -11.74
C ASP A 62 11.59 -35.08 -12.23
N PHE A 63 10.29 -34.76 -12.31
CA PHE A 63 9.28 -35.72 -12.79
C PHE A 63 9.43 -36.06 -14.29
N GLN A 64 9.85 -35.09 -15.10
CA GLN A 64 10.05 -35.30 -16.53
C GLN A 64 11.26 -36.20 -16.80
N GLU A 65 12.35 -36.01 -16.06
CA GLU A 65 13.57 -36.81 -16.18
C GLU A 65 13.33 -38.28 -15.77
N GLN A 66 12.56 -38.51 -14.70
CA GLN A 66 12.19 -39.87 -14.26
C GLN A 66 11.35 -40.63 -15.32
N PHE A 67 10.48 -39.96 -16.05
CA PHE A 67 9.66 -40.60 -17.09
C PHE A 67 10.51 -41.11 -18.27
N ASP A 68 11.52 -40.35 -18.67
CA ASP A 68 12.41 -40.69 -19.78
C ASP A 68 13.32 -41.88 -19.42
N ASP A 69 13.80 -41.93 -18.18
CA ASP A 69 14.58 -43.07 -17.66
C ASP A 69 13.77 -44.37 -17.63
N GLU A 70 12.49 -44.31 -17.24
CA GLU A 70 11.60 -45.48 -17.25
C GLU A 70 11.32 -46.00 -18.68
N ALA A 71 11.31 -45.12 -19.69
CA ALA A 71 11.17 -45.52 -21.08
C ALA A 71 12.41 -46.29 -21.57
N ALA A 72 13.61 -45.82 -21.22
CA ALA A 72 14.87 -46.48 -21.57
C ALA A 72 15.02 -47.87 -20.91
N ASP A 73 14.65 -47.99 -19.63
CA ASP A 73 14.73 -49.26 -18.88
C ASP A 73 13.79 -50.35 -19.45
N ARG A 74 12.63 -49.95 -20.00
CA ARG A 74 11.71 -50.88 -20.66
C ARG A 74 12.28 -51.49 -21.95
N GLU A 75 13.05 -50.71 -22.71
CA GLU A 75 13.70 -51.18 -23.95
C GLU A 75 14.76 -52.24 -23.65
N ILE A 76 15.55 -52.04 -22.60
CA ILE A 76 16.60 -52.96 -22.17
C ILE A 76 16.01 -54.32 -21.79
N ARG A 77 14.99 -54.34 -20.93
CA ARG A 77 14.34 -55.59 -20.49
C ARG A 77 13.72 -56.38 -21.65
N PHE A 78 13.23 -55.70 -22.68
CA PHE A 78 12.66 -56.36 -23.85
C PHE A 78 13.74 -56.98 -24.74
N SER A 79 14.89 -56.31 -24.90
CA SER A 79 16.05 -56.86 -25.59
C SER A 79 16.53 -58.16 -24.93
N ASP A 80 16.59 -58.19 -23.60
CA ASP A 80 16.98 -59.39 -22.84
C ASP A 80 16.00 -60.56 -23.05
N PHE A 81 14.69 -60.27 -23.05
CA PHE A 81 13.66 -61.26 -23.35
C PHE A 81 13.81 -61.88 -24.75
N LEU A 82 14.16 -61.08 -25.76
CA LEU A 82 14.32 -61.58 -27.13
C LEU A 82 15.45 -62.59 -27.25
N VAL A 83 16.57 -62.34 -26.57
CA VAL A 83 17.71 -63.26 -26.50
C VAL A 83 17.31 -64.60 -25.86
N GLU A 84 16.48 -64.56 -24.81
CA GLU A 84 16.01 -65.76 -24.11
C GLU A 84 14.96 -66.56 -24.92
N SER A 85 14.19 -65.89 -25.78
CA SER A 85 13.12 -66.49 -26.61
C SER A 85 13.59 -67.16 -27.91
N GLY A 86 14.90 -67.16 -28.20
CA GLY A 86 15.49 -67.83 -29.37
C GLY A 86 15.40 -67.06 -30.69
N TYR A 87 14.98 -65.79 -30.65
CA TYR A 87 15.01 -64.88 -31.81
C TYR A 87 16.38 -64.19 -31.92
N THR A 88 16.93 -64.12 -33.14
CA THR A 88 18.21 -63.44 -33.41
C THR A 88 17.97 -62.10 -34.10
N LEU A 89 18.28 -60.99 -33.44
CA LEU A 89 18.26 -59.66 -34.06
C LEU A 89 19.43 -59.51 -35.03
N ILE A 90 19.14 -59.37 -36.33
CA ILE A 90 20.18 -59.24 -37.37
C ILE A 90 20.44 -57.78 -37.79
N GLY A 91 19.72 -56.82 -37.19
CA GLY A 91 19.97 -55.38 -37.31
C GLY A 91 18.72 -54.53 -37.53
N GLU A 92 18.93 -53.22 -37.69
CA GLU A 92 17.92 -52.27 -38.18
C GLU A 92 17.65 -52.51 -39.66
N TYR A 93 16.38 -52.50 -40.06
CA TYR A 93 15.96 -52.73 -41.42
C TYR A 93 16.59 -51.71 -42.37
N THR A 94 17.35 -52.23 -43.32
CA THR A 94 17.87 -51.52 -44.48
C THR A 94 17.80 -52.44 -45.69
N SER A 95 18.05 -51.91 -46.88
CA SER A 95 18.22 -52.74 -48.09
C SER A 95 19.46 -53.63 -47.94
N GLY A 96 19.39 -54.89 -48.38
CA GLY A 96 20.55 -55.79 -48.40
C GLY A 96 20.73 -56.70 -47.17
N ILE A 97 19.83 -56.67 -46.18
CA ILE A 97 19.86 -57.60 -45.05
C ILE A 97 19.36 -58.96 -45.50
N THR A 98 20.13 -60.01 -45.25
CA THR A 98 19.78 -61.37 -45.65
C THR A 98 19.30 -62.19 -44.46
N PHE A 99 18.03 -62.59 -44.51
CA PHE A 99 17.45 -63.59 -43.62
C PHE A 99 17.82 -64.97 -44.12
N THR A 100 18.48 -65.77 -43.30
CA THR A 100 18.83 -67.17 -43.56
C THR A 100 17.95 -68.13 -42.76
N GLU A 101 17.35 -67.67 -41.66
CA GLU A 101 16.52 -68.49 -40.77
C GLU A 101 15.22 -67.76 -40.37
N TYR A 102 14.19 -68.52 -40.02
CA TYR A 102 12.86 -67.96 -39.68
C TYR A 102 12.78 -67.31 -38.28
N ASN A 103 13.74 -67.59 -37.41
CA ASN A 103 13.88 -66.97 -36.08
C ASN A 103 14.75 -65.70 -36.10
N GLN A 104 15.22 -65.27 -37.27
CA GLN A 104 15.87 -63.97 -37.40
C GLN A 104 14.84 -62.85 -37.49
N MET A 105 15.16 -61.70 -36.91
CA MET A 105 14.30 -60.52 -36.92
C MET A 105 15.11 -59.25 -37.23
N VAL A 106 14.42 -58.25 -37.78
CA VAL A 106 14.94 -56.89 -37.94
C VAL A 106 14.05 -55.90 -37.21
N ARG A 107 14.62 -54.76 -36.82
CA ARG A 107 13.86 -53.63 -36.29
C ARG A 107 13.57 -52.61 -37.39
N TYR A 108 12.35 -52.10 -37.48
CA TYR A 108 11.97 -51.02 -38.39
C TYR A 108 10.92 -50.15 -37.72
N ASP A 109 11.17 -48.85 -37.64
CA ASP A 109 10.25 -47.88 -37.03
C ASP A 109 9.81 -48.26 -35.59
N GLY A 110 10.75 -48.78 -34.80
CA GLY A 110 10.48 -49.25 -33.44
C GLY A 110 9.76 -50.61 -33.32
N GLU A 111 9.42 -51.24 -34.45
CA GLU A 111 8.78 -52.57 -34.48
C GLU A 111 9.74 -53.67 -34.90
N PHE A 112 9.55 -54.88 -34.35
CA PHE A 112 10.29 -56.07 -34.77
C PHE A 112 9.51 -56.88 -35.80
N TRP A 113 10.19 -57.24 -36.88
CA TRP A 113 9.62 -57.97 -38.00
C TRP A 113 10.38 -59.28 -38.22
N ARG A 114 9.65 -60.39 -38.41
CA ARG A 114 10.20 -61.70 -38.81
C ARG A 114 9.75 -62.12 -40.20
N PRO A 115 10.49 -63.00 -40.89
CA PRO A 115 10.02 -63.67 -42.08
C PRO A 115 8.64 -64.33 -41.87
N SER A 116 7.72 -64.14 -42.82
CA SER A 116 6.47 -64.89 -42.87
C SER A 116 6.74 -66.38 -43.12
N SER A 117 5.87 -67.27 -42.66
CA SER A 117 6.05 -68.73 -42.79
C SER A 117 6.07 -69.25 -44.24
N GLY A 118 5.67 -68.42 -45.21
CA GLY A 118 5.72 -68.73 -46.64
C GLY A 118 6.87 -68.08 -47.41
N LEU A 119 7.75 -67.33 -46.73
CA LEU A 119 8.89 -66.68 -47.37
C LEU A 119 10.00 -67.68 -47.66
N ALA A 120 10.38 -67.86 -48.93
CA ALA A 120 11.54 -68.67 -49.26
C ALA A 120 12.83 -68.01 -48.74
N LEU A 121 13.57 -68.72 -47.88
CA LEU A 121 14.87 -68.30 -47.36
C LEU A 121 16.01 -69.00 -48.14
N PRO A 122 17.16 -68.34 -48.38
CA PRO A 122 17.52 -67.01 -47.90
C PRO A 122 16.78 -65.89 -48.64
N TYR A 123 16.39 -64.84 -47.91
CA TYR A 123 15.73 -63.66 -48.47
C TYR A 123 16.50 -62.38 -48.13
N THR A 124 16.80 -61.57 -49.13
CA THR A 124 17.45 -60.27 -48.96
C THR A 124 16.42 -59.15 -49.05
N THR A 125 16.39 -58.27 -48.04
CA THR A 125 15.51 -57.10 -47.99
C THR A 125 15.76 -56.17 -49.17
N THR A 126 14.67 -55.63 -49.72
CA THR A 126 14.68 -54.74 -50.88
C THR A 126 14.85 -53.28 -50.49
N GLY A 127 14.56 -52.91 -49.24
CA GLY A 127 14.56 -51.53 -48.77
C GLY A 127 13.25 -50.78 -49.07
N ALA A 128 12.21 -51.48 -49.53
CA ALA A 128 10.89 -50.91 -49.82
C ALA A 128 10.06 -50.50 -48.58
N GLY A 129 10.59 -50.72 -47.37
CA GLY A 129 9.88 -50.53 -46.10
C GLY A 129 9.14 -51.79 -45.65
N MET A 130 8.79 -51.85 -44.37
CA MET A 130 8.00 -52.97 -43.82
C MET A 130 6.49 -52.67 -43.87
N PRO A 131 5.64 -53.69 -44.12
CA PRO A 131 5.98 -55.02 -44.59
C PRO A 131 6.29 -55.02 -46.10
N GLU A 132 7.39 -55.65 -46.52
CA GLU A 132 7.72 -55.79 -47.95
C GLU A 132 6.70 -56.70 -48.66
N SER A 133 5.57 -56.15 -49.12
CA SER A 133 4.50 -56.90 -49.79
C SER A 133 4.06 -58.16 -49.01
N ASN A 134 3.84 -58.02 -47.70
CA ASN A 134 3.44 -59.10 -46.76
C ASN A 134 4.47 -60.22 -46.55
N LYS A 135 5.72 -60.07 -47.00
CA LYS A 135 6.78 -61.07 -46.77
C LYS A 135 7.23 -61.17 -45.32
N PHE A 136 6.97 -60.13 -44.52
CA PHE A 136 7.31 -60.04 -43.11
C PHE A 136 6.06 -59.88 -42.25
N VAL A 137 6.12 -60.43 -41.05
CA VAL A 137 5.06 -60.35 -40.05
C VAL A 137 5.62 -59.59 -38.84
N SER A 138 4.89 -58.57 -38.38
CA SER A 138 5.23 -57.88 -37.14
C SER A 138 5.07 -58.86 -35.97
N ILE A 139 6.14 -58.98 -35.17
CA ILE A 139 6.14 -59.70 -33.89
C ILE A 139 5.75 -58.73 -32.77
N GLY A 140 5.77 -57.42 -33.08
CA GLY A 140 5.39 -56.39 -32.15
C GLY A 140 3.92 -56.53 -31.77
N ASP A 141 3.66 -56.24 -30.49
CA ASP A 141 2.35 -55.94 -29.93
C ASP A 141 1.60 -54.84 -30.73
N ASN A 142 2.24 -54.18 -31.71
CA ASN A 142 1.68 -53.07 -32.48
C ASN A 142 0.51 -53.41 -33.40
N ALA A 143 0.30 -54.66 -33.83
CA ALA A 143 -0.95 -55.00 -34.52
C ALA A 143 -2.14 -54.92 -33.55
N LEU A 144 -1.95 -55.47 -32.34
CA LEU A 144 -2.90 -55.35 -31.24
C LEU A 144 -2.96 -53.94 -30.68
N ARG A 145 -1.85 -53.20 -30.58
CA ARG A 145 -1.83 -51.79 -30.16
C ARG A 145 -2.33 -50.86 -31.26
N LYS A 146 -2.26 -51.18 -32.56
CA LYS A 146 -2.93 -50.39 -33.60
C LYS A 146 -4.43 -50.60 -33.50
N GLU A 147 -4.90 -51.85 -33.39
CA GLU A 147 -6.32 -52.11 -33.16
C GLU A 147 -6.82 -51.54 -31.82
N LEU A 148 -6.01 -51.62 -30.77
CA LEU A 148 -6.33 -51.08 -29.45
C LEU A 148 -6.13 -49.56 -29.39
N ALA A 149 -5.19 -48.94 -30.11
CA ALA A 149 -5.03 -47.47 -30.12
C ALA A 149 -6.07 -46.80 -31.03
N ILE A 150 -6.47 -47.46 -32.12
CA ILE A 150 -7.56 -47.00 -32.98
C ILE A 150 -8.90 -47.13 -32.25
N ASN A 151 -9.10 -48.18 -31.44
CA ASN A 151 -10.36 -48.43 -30.73
C ASN A 151 -10.37 -48.07 -29.24
N ALA A 152 -9.24 -47.78 -28.57
CA ALA A 152 -9.17 -47.50 -27.13
C ALA A 152 -10.09 -46.35 -26.73
N ASN A 153 -10.20 -45.35 -27.60
CA ASN A 153 -11.08 -44.21 -27.42
C ASN A 153 -12.58 -44.55 -27.49
N ASN A 154 -12.95 -45.76 -27.92
CA ASN A 154 -14.34 -46.15 -28.19
C ASN A 154 -14.78 -47.43 -27.45
N LEU A 155 -13.87 -48.11 -26.75
CA LEU A 155 -14.14 -49.41 -26.10
C LEU A 155 -14.75 -49.29 -24.69
N ILE A 156 -14.46 -48.22 -23.96
CA ILE A 156 -15.03 -48.01 -22.63
C ILE A 156 -16.05 -46.88 -22.70
N ARG A 157 -17.32 -47.24 -22.51
CA ARG A 157 -18.42 -46.30 -22.40
C ARG A 157 -18.78 -46.11 -20.93
N VAL A 158 -19.02 -44.87 -20.55
CA VAL A 158 -19.52 -44.50 -19.23
C VAL A 158 -20.92 -43.94 -19.43
N ASN A 159 -21.85 -44.38 -18.58
CA ASN A 159 -23.19 -43.82 -18.57
C ASN A 159 -23.14 -42.49 -17.80
N THR A 160 -23.33 -41.38 -18.50
CA THR A 160 -23.38 -40.04 -17.91
C THR A 160 -24.84 -39.53 -17.90
N LEU A 161 -25.08 -38.40 -17.24
CA LEU A 161 -26.41 -37.79 -17.15
C LEU A 161 -26.99 -37.40 -18.52
N THR A 162 -26.12 -37.21 -19.53
CA THR A 162 -26.48 -36.88 -20.92
C THR A 162 -26.54 -38.11 -21.84
N GLY A 163 -26.32 -39.32 -21.30
CA GLY A 163 -26.41 -40.60 -22.03
C GLY A 163 -25.12 -41.41 -22.02
N ASN A 164 -25.04 -42.42 -22.89
CA ASN A 164 -23.82 -43.22 -23.02
C ASN A 164 -22.76 -42.44 -23.82
N GLN A 165 -21.69 -42.03 -23.14
CA GLN A 165 -20.54 -41.37 -23.75
C GLN A 165 -19.33 -42.29 -23.73
N THR A 166 -18.37 -42.07 -24.64
CA THR A 166 -17.04 -42.68 -24.51
C THR A 166 -16.31 -42.08 -23.30
N LEU A 167 -15.37 -42.82 -22.72
CA LEU A 167 -14.61 -42.34 -21.56
C LEU A 167 -13.84 -41.05 -21.85
N ARG A 168 -13.39 -40.87 -23.11
CA ARG A 168 -12.73 -39.65 -23.58
C ARG A 168 -13.69 -38.47 -23.63
N GLU A 169 -14.87 -38.62 -24.25
CA GLU A 169 -15.88 -37.56 -24.27
C GLU A 169 -16.34 -37.16 -22.87
N ALA A 170 -16.49 -38.14 -21.96
CA ALA A 170 -16.83 -37.89 -20.57
C ALA A 170 -15.69 -37.20 -19.81
N LEU A 171 -14.42 -37.53 -20.11
CA LEU A 171 -13.27 -36.90 -19.49
C LEU A 171 -13.05 -35.48 -20.02
N ASP A 172 -13.16 -35.26 -21.32
CA ASP A 172 -13.05 -33.94 -21.96
C ASP A 172 -14.14 -33.01 -21.43
N ALA A 173 -15.38 -33.48 -21.33
CA ALA A 173 -16.46 -32.73 -20.70
C ALA A 173 -16.21 -32.45 -19.21
N ARG A 174 -15.53 -33.37 -18.50
CA ARG A 174 -15.14 -33.16 -17.10
C ARG A 174 -13.98 -32.19 -16.95
N VAL A 175 -13.03 -32.18 -17.89
CA VAL A 175 -11.93 -31.21 -17.96
C VAL A 175 -12.49 -29.82 -18.24
N GLU A 176 -13.40 -29.69 -19.22
CA GLU A 176 -14.07 -28.43 -19.56
C GLU A 176 -14.87 -27.87 -18.38
N ALA A 177 -15.59 -28.73 -17.64
CA ALA A 177 -16.29 -28.35 -16.42
C ALA A 177 -15.33 -27.97 -15.27
N TYR A 178 -14.15 -28.58 -15.19
CA TYR A 178 -13.13 -28.26 -14.18
C TYR A 178 -12.43 -26.93 -14.50
N THR A 179 -12.10 -26.67 -15.77
CA THR A 179 -11.54 -25.38 -16.21
C THR A 179 -12.54 -24.24 -16.06
N LEU A 180 -13.82 -24.46 -16.35
CA LEU A 180 -14.88 -23.48 -16.05
C LEU A 180 -15.07 -23.30 -14.53
N GLY A 181 -14.90 -24.35 -13.74
CA GLY A 181 -14.94 -24.30 -12.28
C GLY A 181 -13.78 -23.50 -11.69
N GLU A 182 -12.57 -23.63 -12.24
CA GLU A 182 -11.39 -22.84 -11.86
C GLU A 182 -11.52 -21.38 -12.31
N GLU A 183 -12.07 -21.12 -13.50
CA GLU A 183 -12.39 -19.76 -13.96
C GLU A 183 -13.46 -19.11 -13.09
N LEU A 184 -14.51 -19.86 -12.69
CA LEU A 184 -15.51 -19.41 -11.72
C LEU A 184 -14.94 -19.19 -10.31
N ALA A 185 -14.00 -20.02 -9.84
CA ALA A 185 -13.36 -19.87 -8.54
C ALA A 185 -12.36 -18.71 -8.51
N THR A 186 -11.66 -18.46 -9.63
CA THR A 186 -10.77 -17.30 -9.81
C THR A 186 -11.58 -16.01 -9.91
N ASN A 187 -12.70 -16.04 -10.63
CA ASN A 187 -13.59 -14.89 -10.80
C ASN A 187 -14.55 -14.70 -9.61
N ALA A 188 -14.71 -15.68 -8.71
CA ALA A 188 -15.47 -15.51 -7.47
C ALA A 188 -14.86 -14.43 -6.58
N ASN A 189 -13.54 -14.24 -6.61
CA ASN A 189 -12.88 -13.11 -5.94
C ASN A 189 -13.25 -11.74 -6.56
N GLU A 190 -13.65 -11.70 -7.83
CA GLU A 190 -14.06 -10.48 -8.53
C GLU A 190 -15.58 -10.23 -8.44
N LEU A 191 -16.37 -11.30 -8.29
CA LEU A 191 -17.83 -11.28 -8.23
C LEU A 191 -18.39 -11.16 -6.81
N ILE A 192 -17.69 -11.67 -5.78
CA ILE A 192 -18.12 -11.52 -4.40
C ILE A 192 -17.62 -10.18 -3.90
N ARG A 193 -18.53 -9.21 -3.87
CA ARG A 193 -18.26 -7.88 -3.33
C ARG A 193 -18.89 -7.71 -1.97
N VAL A 194 -18.19 -7.01 -1.10
CA VAL A 194 -18.64 -6.65 0.24
C VAL A 194 -18.88 -5.15 0.22
N ASP A 195 -20.08 -4.75 0.62
CA ASP A 195 -20.37 -3.34 0.87
C ASP A 195 -19.59 -2.89 2.12
N THR A 196 -18.63 -1.99 1.94
CA THR A 196 -17.88 -1.32 3.01
C THR A 196 -18.28 0.16 3.10
N GLU A 197 -17.81 0.86 4.14
CA GLU A 197 -18.07 2.30 4.32
C GLU A 197 -17.53 3.17 3.16
N THR A 198 -16.53 2.68 2.43
CA THR A 198 -15.93 3.33 1.25
C THR A 198 -16.53 2.87 -0.08
N GLY A 199 -17.51 1.95 -0.06
CA GLY A 199 -18.24 1.48 -1.25
C GLY A 199 -18.17 -0.03 -1.44
N ASN A 200 -18.49 -0.47 -2.66
CA ASN A 200 -18.60 -1.90 -2.96
C ASN A 200 -17.24 -2.46 -3.44
N GLN A 201 -16.56 -3.21 -2.57
CA GLN A 201 -15.17 -3.66 -2.77
C GLN A 201 -15.10 -5.18 -2.95
N THR A 202 -14.09 -5.67 -3.66
CA THR A 202 -13.77 -7.11 -3.66
C THR A 202 -13.31 -7.57 -2.27
N ILE A 203 -13.41 -8.86 -1.97
CA ILE A 203 -12.96 -9.41 -0.68
C ILE A 203 -11.48 -9.09 -0.42
N GLN A 204 -10.63 -9.14 -1.44
CA GLN A 204 -9.19 -8.88 -1.31
C GLN A 204 -8.92 -7.42 -0.94
N GLU A 205 -9.54 -6.47 -1.65
CA GLU A 205 -9.45 -5.04 -1.34
C GLU A 205 -9.97 -4.71 0.07
N ALA A 206 -11.07 -5.35 0.49
CA ALA A 206 -11.62 -5.18 1.82
C ALA A 206 -10.71 -5.77 2.92
N LEU A 207 -10.03 -6.89 2.64
CA LEU A 207 -9.06 -7.49 3.57
C LEU A 207 -7.77 -6.68 3.66
N ASP A 208 -7.25 -6.18 2.55
CA ASP A 208 -6.06 -5.35 2.51
C ASP A 208 -6.31 -4.01 3.22
N SER A 209 -7.47 -3.39 3.00
CA SER A 209 -7.90 -2.19 3.73
C SER A 209 -8.08 -2.47 5.23
N ARG A 210 -8.62 -3.63 5.62
CA ARG A 210 -8.70 -4.03 7.04
C ARG A 210 -7.34 -4.32 7.66
N ALA A 211 -6.40 -4.88 6.90
CA ALA A 211 -5.04 -5.14 7.36
C ALA A 211 -4.26 -3.83 7.57
N GLU A 212 -4.36 -2.89 6.63
CA GLU A 212 -3.78 -1.56 6.75
C GLU A 212 -4.38 -0.79 7.93
N LYS A 213 -5.71 -0.82 8.07
CA LYS A 213 -6.43 -0.27 9.22
C LYS A 213 -5.97 -0.91 10.54
N ALA A 214 -5.79 -2.24 10.57
CA ALA A 214 -5.36 -2.96 11.77
C ALA A 214 -3.90 -2.62 12.16
N VAL A 215 -3.02 -2.38 11.20
CA VAL A 215 -1.64 -1.94 11.46
C VAL A 215 -1.64 -0.50 12.01
N VAL A 216 -2.43 0.41 11.43
CA VAL A 216 -2.54 1.79 11.93
C VAL A 216 -3.16 1.84 13.33
N ASP A 217 -4.20 1.03 13.59
CA ASP A 217 -4.83 0.88 14.92
C ASP A 217 -3.86 0.25 15.94
N ALA A 218 -2.91 -0.58 15.51
CA ALA A 218 -1.90 -1.19 16.40
C ALA A 218 -0.78 -0.23 16.79
N ILE A 219 -0.45 0.75 15.94
CA ILE A 219 0.66 1.70 16.18
C ILE A 219 0.19 2.89 17.04
N PHE A 220 -1.05 3.33 16.88
CA PHE A 220 -1.61 4.46 17.65
C PHE A 220 -2.80 4.03 18.51
N PRO A 221 -2.67 4.04 19.85
CA PRO A 221 -3.81 3.77 20.71
C PRO A 221 -4.88 4.86 20.57
N THR A 222 -6.15 4.46 20.75
CA THR A 222 -7.28 5.38 20.85
C THR A 222 -7.01 6.48 21.88
N GLY A 223 -7.34 7.73 21.52
CA GLY A 223 -7.12 8.92 22.33
C GLY A 223 -5.78 9.63 22.06
N VAL A 224 -4.89 9.08 21.23
CA VAL A 224 -3.67 9.80 20.81
C VAL A 224 -4.04 10.98 19.94
N ILE A 225 -3.47 12.15 20.25
CA ILE A 225 -3.64 13.39 19.51
C ILE A 225 -2.34 13.71 18.77
N VAL A 226 -2.46 14.03 17.48
CA VAL A 226 -1.34 14.43 16.62
C VAL A 226 -1.63 15.74 15.90
N MET A 227 -0.58 16.39 15.42
CA MET A 227 -0.69 17.55 14.54
C MET A 227 -0.86 17.11 13.09
N TRP A 228 -1.84 17.69 12.40
CA TRP A 228 -2.22 17.40 11.02
C TRP A 228 -2.06 18.64 10.15
N SER A 229 -1.34 18.49 9.04
CA SER A 229 -1.08 19.57 8.07
C SER A 229 -1.92 19.46 6.79
N GLY A 230 -2.70 18.38 6.63
CA GLY A 230 -3.60 18.20 5.49
C GLY A 230 -4.89 19.01 5.62
N VAL A 231 -5.75 18.91 4.61
CA VAL A 231 -7.09 19.51 4.64
C VAL A 231 -7.99 18.78 5.65
N ILE A 232 -8.83 19.53 6.36
CA ILE A 232 -9.72 18.99 7.41
C ILE A 232 -10.74 18.01 6.82
N ASP A 233 -11.23 18.27 5.61
CA ASP A 233 -12.21 17.39 4.94
C ASP A 233 -11.64 16.03 4.55
N ASN A 234 -10.30 15.86 4.57
CA ASN A 234 -9.61 14.60 4.25
C ASN A 234 -8.87 14.04 5.48
N ILE A 235 -9.39 14.26 6.69
CA ILE A 235 -8.87 13.56 7.87
C ILE A 235 -9.09 12.05 7.67
N PRO A 236 -8.08 11.19 7.91
CA PRO A 236 -8.19 9.76 7.66
C PRO A 236 -9.34 9.11 8.44
N LEU A 237 -10.00 8.13 7.81
CA LEU A 237 -10.98 7.27 8.46
C LEU A 237 -10.33 6.66 9.71
N THR A 238 -11.04 6.68 10.85
CA THR A 238 -10.57 6.35 12.23
C THR A 238 -9.86 7.46 13.03
N TRP A 239 -9.75 8.66 12.47
CA TRP A 239 -9.34 9.86 13.19
C TRP A 239 -10.48 10.89 13.17
N ALA A 240 -10.51 11.76 14.16
CA ALA A 240 -11.47 12.87 14.25
C ALA A 240 -10.75 14.18 14.52
N LEU A 241 -11.31 15.29 14.05
CA LEU A 241 -10.86 16.62 14.44
C LEU A 241 -11.08 16.82 15.95
N CYS A 242 -10.11 17.43 16.64
CA CYS A 242 -10.26 17.83 18.04
C CYS A 242 -11.12 19.10 18.15
N ASP A 243 -12.44 18.95 17.98
CA ASP A 243 -13.43 20.04 17.97
C ASP A 243 -14.48 19.94 19.09
N GLY A 244 -14.36 18.93 19.97
CA GLY A 244 -15.33 18.68 21.05
C GLY A 244 -16.39 17.65 20.67
N GLU A 245 -16.45 17.23 19.41
CA GLU A 245 -17.36 16.19 18.94
C GLU A 245 -16.72 14.81 19.03
N GLN A 246 -17.54 13.75 18.94
CA GLN A 246 -17.09 12.35 18.97
C GLN A 246 -16.19 11.98 20.16
N GLY A 247 -16.33 12.68 21.29
CA GLY A 247 -15.53 12.45 22.50
C GLY A 247 -14.11 13.04 22.44
N THR A 248 -13.79 13.82 21.41
CA THR A 248 -12.53 14.57 21.31
C THR A 248 -12.56 15.82 22.21
N PRO A 249 -11.39 16.34 22.66
CA PRO A 249 -11.31 17.68 23.23
C PRO A 249 -11.42 18.75 22.15
N ASP A 250 -11.96 19.94 22.45
CA ASP A 250 -11.95 21.08 21.53
C ASP A 250 -10.62 21.84 21.64
N LEU A 251 -9.72 21.62 20.68
CA LEU A 251 -8.38 22.20 20.62
C LEU A 251 -8.25 23.30 19.55
N ARG A 252 -9.34 23.70 18.89
CA ARG A 252 -9.32 24.76 17.88
C ARG A 252 -8.93 26.09 18.51
N ASP A 253 -8.05 26.82 17.84
CA ASP A 253 -7.52 28.12 18.29
C ASP A 253 -6.85 28.12 19.68
N ARG A 254 -6.33 26.96 20.11
CA ARG A 254 -5.65 26.82 21.41
C ARG A 254 -4.16 26.53 21.25
N PHE A 255 -3.39 27.05 22.20
CA PHE A 255 -1.99 26.65 22.39
C PHE A 255 -1.92 25.56 23.46
N ILE A 256 -1.14 24.50 23.19
CA ILE A 256 -1.07 23.34 24.09
C ILE A 256 -0.11 23.62 25.25
N VAL A 257 -0.56 23.32 26.47
CA VAL A 257 0.24 23.30 27.68
C VAL A 257 0.27 21.89 28.24
N GLY A 258 1.44 21.45 28.72
CA GLY A 258 1.58 20.15 29.36
C GLY A 258 0.81 20.12 30.69
N ALA A 259 -0.07 19.13 30.85
CA ALA A 259 -0.75 18.89 32.12
C ALA A 259 0.24 18.47 33.21
N GLY A 260 -0.01 18.87 34.45
CA GLY A 260 0.87 18.67 35.60
C GLY A 260 0.21 19.11 36.90
N SER A 261 0.97 19.64 37.85
CA SER A 261 0.41 20.12 39.13
C SER A 261 -0.41 21.39 39.00
N SER A 262 -0.07 22.26 38.05
CA SER A 262 -0.73 23.56 37.85
C SER A 262 -1.89 23.53 36.87
N TYR A 263 -1.93 22.53 35.99
CA TYR A 263 -2.95 22.39 34.94
C TYR A 263 -3.41 20.93 34.91
N ALA A 264 -4.69 20.71 35.18
CA ALA A 264 -5.31 19.41 35.00
C ALA A 264 -5.50 19.10 33.50
N VAL A 265 -5.67 17.82 33.17
CA VAL A 265 -6.00 17.41 31.80
C VAL A 265 -7.34 18.01 31.41
N GLY A 266 -7.36 18.76 30.30
CA GLY A 266 -8.55 19.44 29.80
C GLY A 266 -8.75 20.86 30.32
N ASP A 267 -7.88 21.36 31.21
CA ASP A 267 -7.93 22.77 31.62
C ASP A 267 -7.75 23.70 30.42
N THR A 268 -8.53 24.78 30.41
CA THR A 268 -8.46 25.80 29.36
C THR A 268 -8.32 27.19 29.95
N GLY A 269 -7.69 28.09 29.21
CA GLY A 269 -7.46 29.47 29.64
C GLY A 269 -6.68 30.27 28.60
N GLY A 270 -6.21 31.45 29.00
CA GLY A 270 -5.50 32.39 28.13
C GLY A 270 -6.42 33.38 27.42
N ALA A 271 -5.81 34.33 26.72
CA ALA A 271 -6.50 35.35 25.94
C ALA A 271 -5.72 35.67 24.66
N ASN A 272 -6.45 35.81 23.55
CA ASN A 272 -5.86 36.18 22.25
C ASN A 272 -5.37 37.62 22.24
N ALA A 273 -6.08 38.52 22.93
CA ALA A 273 -5.69 39.92 23.07
C ALA A 273 -5.89 40.39 24.51
N VAL A 274 -5.06 41.32 24.97
CA VAL A 274 -5.06 41.82 26.34
C VAL A 274 -5.19 43.34 26.33
N THR A 275 -6.18 43.86 27.05
CA THR A 275 -6.28 45.28 27.39
C THR A 275 -5.56 45.51 28.71
N LEU A 276 -4.66 46.49 28.75
CA LEU A 276 -3.97 46.87 29.98
C LEU A 276 -4.92 47.58 30.94
N THR A 277 -4.88 47.19 32.21
CA THR A 277 -5.60 47.86 33.28
C THR A 277 -4.73 48.94 33.94
N ILE A 278 -5.37 49.85 34.69
CA ILE A 278 -4.66 50.88 35.47
C ILE A 278 -3.59 50.27 36.39
N ASN A 279 -3.88 49.12 37.01
CA ASN A 279 -2.94 48.42 37.90
C ASN A 279 -1.72 47.82 37.17
N GLN A 280 -1.78 47.71 35.85
CA GLN A 280 -0.68 47.21 35.01
C GLN A 280 0.14 48.35 34.39
N MET A 281 -0.24 49.61 34.60
CA MET A 281 0.52 50.76 34.15
C MET A 281 1.63 51.11 35.16
N PRO A 282 2.88 51.31 34.72
CA PRO A 282 3.91 51.89 35.57
C PRO A 282 3.51 53.27 36.12
N SER A 283 4.06 53.62 37.29
CA SER A 283 3.93 54.96 37.86
C SER A 283 4.38 56.01 36.84
N HIS A 284 3.52 56.99 36.58
CA HIS A 284 3.79 58.09 35.67
C HIS A 284 3.15 59.38 36.20
N GLU A 285 3.62 60.53 35.72
CA GLU A 285 3.15 61.85 36.17
C GLU A 285 2.74 62.69 34.96
N HIS A 286 1.62 63.39 35.10
CA HIS A 286 1.23 64.46 34.19
C HIS A 286 1.50 65.80 34.89
N THR A 287 2.39 66.60 34.32
CA THR A 287 2.67 67.94 34.85
C THR A 287 2.12 68.97 33.89
N GLY A 288 1.67 70.10 34.44
CA GLY A 288 1.30 71.25 33.65
C GLY A 288 1.52 72.51 34.46
N SER A 289 1.89 73.58 33.78
CA SER A 289 2.03 74.90 34.38
C SER A 289 1.45 75.94 33.46
N THR A 290 0.82 76.94 34.05
CA THR A 290 0.46 78.18 33.38
C THR A 290 1.42 79.25 33.85
N ASN A 291 2.01 80.01 32.93
CA ASN A 291 2.81 81.17 33.31
C ASN A 291 1.88 82.30 33.80
N SER A 292 2.44 83.22 34.59
CA SER A 292 1.83 84.54 34.74
C SER A 292 2.25 85.36 33.52
N ALA A 293 1.38 85.51 32.52
CA ALA A 293 1.58 86.59 31.56
C ALA A 293 1.33 87.90 32.30
N GLY A 294 2.42 88.53 32.73
CA GLY A 294 2.39 89.70 33.59
C GLY A 294 1.57 90.84 33.00
N ALA A 295 0.82 91.50 33.88
CA ALA A 295 0.75 92.95 33.95
C ALA A 295 1.03 93.71 32.63
N HIS A 296 0.01 93.99 31.82
CA HIS A 296 0.15 94.89 30.66
C HIS A 296 -0.81 96.08 30.73
N THR A 297 -0.41 97.19 30.12
CA THR A 297 -1.12 98.48 30.14
C THR A 297 -1.40 98.97 28.72
N HIS A 298 -2.57 99.55 28.48
CA HIS A 298 -2.90 100.22 27.22
C HIS A 298 -2.76 101.74 27.38
N ASN A 299 -2.24 102.42 26.35
CA ASN A 299 -2.20 103.88 26.31
C ASN A 299 -3.39 104.40 25.50
N ALA A 300 -4.30 105.13 26.15
CA ALA A 300 -5.38 105.83 25.46
C ALA A 300 -5.07 107.32 25.40
N ARG A 301 -5.31 107.96 24.24
CA ARG A 301 -5.19 109.41 24.07
C ARG A 301 -6.57 109.97 23.74
N GLY A 302 -7.17 110.66 24.70
CA GLY A 302 -8.44 111.38 24.52
C GLY A 302 -8.21 112.89 24.43
N ARG A 303 -9.10 113.60 23.72
CA ARG A 303 -9.13 115.07 23.67
C ARG A 303 -10.53 115.52 24.11
N GLY A 304 -10.65 115.98 25.35
CA GLY A 304 -11.92 116.46 25.92
C GLY A 304 -12.07 117.97 25.87
N SER A 305 -13.29 118.45 25.61
CA SER A 305 -13.72 119.84 25.77
C SER A 305 -14.74 119.90 26.91
N ASN A 306 -14.45 120.74 27.90
CA ASN A 306 -15.26 121.14 29.06
C ASN A 306 -16.54 120.34 29.42
N GLY A 307 -16.48 119.68 30.58
CA GLY A 307 -17.66 119.40 31.40
C GLY A 307 -17.85 117.93 31.75
N THR A 308 -17.75 117.64 33.05
CA THR A 308 -18.11 116.40 33.78
C THR A 308 -17.13 115.22 33.79
N SER A 309 -16.59 115.02 35.00
CA SER A 309 -16.06 113.80 35.63
C SER A 309 -14.57 113.49 35.53
N GLY A 310 -13.91 113.60 36.70
CA GLY A 310 -12.67 112.92 37.05
C GLY A 310 -11.38 113.57 36.54
N LEU A 311 -10.64 114.20 37.45
CA LEU A 311 -9.29 114.78 37.29
C LEU A 311 -9.24 116.20 36.69
N ARG A 312 -9.16 117.20 37.58
CA ARG A 312 -8.17 118.32 37.59
C ARG A 312 -8.69 119.54 38.37
N ASP A 313 -7.78 120.18 39.11
CA ASP A 313 -7.85 121.61 39.43
C ASP A 313 -7.59 122.43 38.13
N ALA A 314 -8.18 123.61 38.03
CA ALA A 314 -8.59 124.26 36.78
C ALA A 314 -7.46 124.88 35.91
N GLY A 315 -7.55 124.66 34.57
CA GLY A 315 -7.08 125.62 33.55
C GLY A 315 -5.96 125.15 32.61
N GLY A 316 -6.29 124.62 31.42
CA GLY A 316 -5.36 124.42 30.31
C GLY A 316 -5.85 123.43 29.24
N SER A 317 -5.37 123.53 27.99
CA SER A 317 -5.58 122.47 26.98
C SER A 317 -4.54 121.38 27.21
N TYR A 318 -4.96 120.23 27.72
CA TYR A 318 -4.05 119.14 28.08
C TYR A 318 -4.16 117.98 27.09
N THR A 319 -3.04 117.48 26.58
CA THR A 319 -2.94 116.10 26.11
C THR A 319 -2.69 115.23 27.34
N SER A 320 -3.68 114.49 27.83
CA SER A 320 -3.42 113.43 28.81
C SER A 320 -3.07 112.15 28.06
N SER A 321 -1.93 111.57 28.43
CA SER A 321 -1.63 110.18 28.14
C SER A 321 -1.95 109.40 29.41
N ASP A 322 -3.18 108.90 29.48
CA ASP A 322 -3.59 108.04 30.59
C ASP A 322 -3.34 106.60 30.17
N ALA A 323 -2.50 105.91 30.93
CA ALA A 323 -2.33 104.47 30.81
C ALA A 323 -3.42 103.80 31.65
N THR A 324 -4.05 102.75 31.12
CA THR A 324 -4.85 101.87 31.98
C THR A 324 -3.93 101.29 33.06
N THR A 325 -4.43 101.08 34.28
CA THR A 325 -3.67 100.31 35.27
C THR A 325 -3.41 98.91 34.73
N SER A 326 -2.32 98.27 35.16
CA SER A 326 -1.86 96.93 34.76
C SER A 326 -2.84 95.78 35.10
N SER A 327 -4.05 96.07 35.53
CA SER A 327 -5.06 95.11 35.96
C SER A 327 -6.06 94.88 34.84
N GLY A 328 -5.64 94.10 33.84
CA GLY A 328 -6.58 93.30 33.06
C GLY A 328 -6.78 91.98 33.79
N THR A 329 -8.00 91.69 34.25
CA THR A 329 -8.34 90.35 34.73
C THR A 329 -8.40 89.40 33.54
N HIS A 330 -7.46 88.47 33.44
CA HIS A 330 -7.54 87.34 32.51
C HIS A 330 -7.34 86.02 33.26
N SER A 331 -7.92 84.95 32.74
CA SER A 331 -7.82 83.60 33.28
C SER A 331 -6.98 82.72 32.39
N HIS A 332 -6.14 81.87 32.99
CA HIS A 332 -5.52 80.74 32.30
C HIS A 332 -6.33 79.48 32.61
N SER A 333 -6.69 78.72 31.58
CA SER A 333 -7.20 77.36 31.72
C SER A 333 -6.09 76.38 31.35
N LEU A 334 -5.80 75.44 32.25
CA LEU A 334 -4.97 74.27 31.97
C LEU A 334 -5.88 73.05 32.01
N GLU A 335 -5.94 72.32 30.90
CA GLU A 335 -6.67 71.07 30.79
C GLU A 335 -5.65 69.96 30.54
N ILE A 336 -5.57 69.00 31.45
CA ILE A 336 -4.79 67.78 31.30
C ILE A 336 -5.80 66.66 31.08
N ASN A 337 -5.89 66.20 29.84
CA ASN A 337 -6.82 65.15 29.44
C ASN A 337 -6.29 63.76 29.77
N GLU A 338 -7.20 62.79 29.79
CA GLU A 338 -6.84 61.38 29.86
C GLU A 338 -6.03 60.98 28.61
N ALA A 339 -4.98 60.19 28.82
CA ALA A 339 -4.17 59.63 27.74
C ALA A 339 -4.36 58.10 27.71
N GLY A 340 -4.67 57.56 26.53
CA GLY A 340 -4.97 56.14 26.33
C GLY A 340 -6.27 55.93 25.56
N GLY A 341 -6.65 54.67 25.37
CA GLY A 341 -7.90 54.31 24.69
C GLY A 341 -8.29 52.84 24.86
N ASP A 342 -7.69 52.16 25.84
CA ASP A 342 -7.95 50.77 26.26
C ASP A 342 -8.01 49.74 25.12
N GLN A 343 -7.33 50.01 24.01
CA GLN A 343 -7.29 49.11 22.87
C GLN A 343 -6.46 47.88 23.24
N PRO A 344 -7.01 46.66 23.08
CA PRO A 344 -6.28 45.44 23.37
C PRO A 344 -5.14 45.27 22.36
N HIS A 345 -4.02 44.71 22.83
CA HIS A 345 -2.93 44.29 21.95
C HIS A 345 -2.93 42.77 21.76
N GLU A 346 -2.40 42.32 20.61
CA GLU A 346 -2.18 40.91 20.32
C GLU A 346 -1.26 40.29 21.39
N ASN A 347 -1.63 39.11 21.87
CA ASN A 347 -0.91 38.39 22.94
C ASN A 347 -0.27 37.08 22.43
N ARG A 348 -0.55 36.67 21.19
CA ARG A 348 0.03 35.48 20.59
C ARG A 348 1.41 35.77 20.01
N PRO A 349 2.41 34.90 20.25
CA PRO A 349 3.63 34.88 19.47
C PRO A 349 3.34 34.58 17.99
N PRO A 350 4.29 34.83 17.06
CA PRO A 350 4.18 34.37 15.68
C PRO A 350 3.86 32.86 15.63
N TYR A 351 2.84 32.46 14.87
CA TYR A 351 2.35 31.08 14.84
C TYR A 351 2.10 30.57 13.43
N PHE A 352 2.12 29.24 13.30
CA PHE A 352 1.70 28.50 12.11
C PHE A 352 0.57 27.54 12.52
N ALA A 353 -0.56 27.58 11.81
CA ALA A 353 -1.74 26.81 12.19
C ALA A 353 -1.70 25.41 11.59
N LEU A 354 -1.83 24.40 12.45
CA LEU A 354 -2.06 23.00 12.10
C LEU A 354 -3.36 22.54 12.79
N ALA A 355 -4.03 21.54 12.24
CA ALA A 355 -5.15 20.91 12.91
C ALA A 355 -4.65 19.93 13.98
N TYR A 356 -5.42 19.76 15.04
CA TYR A 356 -5.24 18.64 15.97
C TYR A 356 -6.28 17.57 15.64
N ILE A 357 -5.82 16.34 15.44
CA ILE A 357 -6.70 15.19 15.21
C ILE A 357 -6.43 14.12 16.26
N MET A 358 -7.48 13.42 16.68
CA MET A 358 -7.45 12.36 17.67
C MET A 358 -7.79 11.01 17.05
N LYS A 359 -7.04 9.98 17.40
CA LYS A 359 -7.36 8.60 17.04
C LYS A 359 -8.61 8.16 17.80
N LEU A 360 -9.64 7.73 17.07
CA LEU A 360 -10.88 7.18 17.65
C LEU A 360 -10.71 5.72 18.09
#